data_AF-A0A7V2K0Z9-F1
#
_entry.id   AF-A0A7V2K0Z9-F1
#
_cell.length_a   1.000
_cell.length_b   1.000
_cell.length_c   1.000
_cell.angle_alpha   90.00
_cell.angle_beta   90.00
_cell.angle_gamma   90.00
#
_symmetry.space_group_name_H-M   'P 1'
#
loop_
_entity.id
_entity.type
_entity.pdbx_description
1 polymer ?
#
loop_
_entity_poly.entity_id
_entity_poly.type
_entity_poly.pdbx_seq_one_letter_code
_entity_poly.pdbx_strand_id
1 'polypeptide(L)'
;MFGDSDLNIGEQGEWHVTVKNTGLNTENNYSVSLMRAPGIVLQTENITDPLAPDATTNFTFNWTPDIDEVVQVYGYVDLPGDEFEYNNYTGFFQVNVYPPDPIEVLIWDNDNNSDIDNIGTEIFLENALSANNILYDTYTYLPADLSAYDAVLVALGIYCLG
;
A
#
# COMPACT_ATOMS: atom_id res chain seq x y z
N MET A 1 2.20 -4.81 19.82
CA MET A 1 2.80 -4.80 18.48
C MET A 1 3.19 -3.37 18.11
N PHE A 2 4.04 -3.21 17.11
CA PHE A 2 4.31 -1.96 16.42
C PHE A 2 4.66 -2.30 14.96
N GLY A 3 4.59 -1.32 14.06
CA GLY A 3 4.90 -1.49 12.64
C GLY A 3 4.52 -0.24 11.85
N ASP A 4 4.45 -0.38 10.53
CA ASP A 4 4.13 0.73 9.62
C ASP A 4 2.66 1.16 9.73
N SER A 5 2.44 2.48 9.83
CA SER A 5 1.10 3.10 9.99
C SER A 5 0.53 3.67 8.70
N ASP A 6 1.37 3.85 7.68
CA ASP A 6 1.04 4.55 6.44
C ASP A 6 1.76 3.81 5.31
N LEU A 7 0.99 3.32 4.33
CA LEU A 7 1.50 2.55 3.20
C LEU A 7 0.76 2.94 1.93
N ASN A 8 1.43 2.92 0.79
CA ASN A 8 0.75 2.94 -0.50
C ASN A 8 0.32 1.51 -0.90
N ILE A 9 -0.72 1.37 -1.72
CA ILE A 9 -1.04 0.09 -2.37
C ILE A 9 0.21 -0.44 -3.10
N GLY A 10 0.56 -1.70 -2.84
CA GLY A 10 1.74 -2.35 -3.42
C GLY A 10 3.04 -2.14 -2.63
N GLU A 11 3.06 -1.28 -1.62
CA GLU A 11 4.19 -1.12 -0.71
C GLU A 11 4.19 -2.21 0.38
N GLN A 12 5.32 -2.88 0.61
CA GLN A 12 5.43 -3.87 1.68
C GLN A 12 5.70 -3.16 3.02
N GLY A 13 4.80 -3.37 4.00
CA GLY A 13 5.04 -2.99 5.39
C GLY A 13 5.53 -4.15 6.26
N GLU A 14 6.09 -3.80 7.42
CA GLU A 14 6.61 -4.70 8.44
C GLU A 14 5.93 -4.46 9.81
N TRP A 15 5.56 -5.55 10.49
CA TRP A 15 4.98 -5.50 11.85
C TRP A 15 5.66 -6.49 12.79
N HIS A 16 5.95 -6.01 14.00
CA HIS A 16 6.54 -6.81 15.06
C HIS A 16 5.52 -7.16 16.15
N VAL A 17 5.41 -8.46 16.43
CA VAL A 17 4.54 -9.02 17.46
C VAL A 17 5.40 -9.70 18.51
N THR A 18 5.26 -9.28 19.77
CA THR A 18 5.89 -9.93 20.91
C THR A 18 4.87 -10.85 21.58
N VAL A 19 5.24 -12.12 21.75
CA VAL A 19 4.47 -13.09 22.51
C VAL A 19 5.19 -13.37 23.82
N LYS A 20 4.43 -13.42 24.92
CA LYS A 20 4.91 -13.81 26.25
C LYS A 20 4.15 -15.04 26.71
N ASN A 21 4.85 -16.04 27.21
CA ASN A 21 4.22 -17.10 27.97
C ASN A 21 3.86 -16.58 29.38
N THR A 22 2.56 -16.37 29.63
CA THR A 22 2.03 -15.95 30.96
C THR A 22 1.59 -17.13 31.82
N GLY A 23 1.71 -18.36 31.32
CA GLY A 23 1.38 -19.59 32.02
C GLY A 23 2.49 -20.05 32.96
N LEU A 24 2.21 -21.12 33.71
CA LEU A 24 3.16 -21.76 34.64
C LEU A 24 3.96 -22.90 33.98
N ASN A 25 3.54 -23.34 32.79
CA ASN A 25 4.16 -24.43 32.04
C ASN A 25 4.92 -23.89 30.83
N THR A 26 5.88 -24.65 30.33
CA THR A 26 6.51 -24.36 29.03
C THR A 26 5.49 -24.62 27.93
N GLU A 27 5.28 -23.61 27.08
CA GLU A 27 4.37 -23.71 25.94
C GLU A 27 5.14 -24.03 24.65
N ASN A 28 4.52 -24.81 23.78
CA ASN A 28 4.98 -25.14 22.43
C ASN A 28 3.77 -25.50 21.56
N ASN A 29 3.98 -25.67 20.25
CA ASN A 29 2.92 -26.03 19.30
C ASN A 29 1.76 -25.02 19.24
N TYR A 30 2.08 -23.74 19.33
CA TYR A 30 1.15 -22.64 19.10
C TYR A 30 1.40 -21.99 17.74
N SER A 31 0.47 -21.17 17.26
CA SER A 31 0.68 -20.32 16.07
C SER A 31 0.56 -18.85 16.42
N VAL A 32 1.24 -18.01 15.65
CA VAL A 32 1.16 -16.56 15.76
C VAL A 32 0.83 -16.00 14.38
N SER A 33 -0.17 -15.13 14.32
CA SER A 33 -0.63 -14.55 13.07
C SER A 33 -0.69 -13.03 13.13
N LEU A 34 -0.36 -12.38 12.01
CA LEU A 34 -0.80 -11.01 11.75
C LEU A 34 -2.22 -11.09 11.16
N MET A 35 -3.14 -10.37 11.78
CA MET A 35 -4.55 -10.34 11.43
C MET A 35 -4.96 -8.95 10.96
N ARG A 36 -5.90 -8.89 10.02
CA ARG A 36 -6.65 -7.71 9.57
C ARG A 36 -8.08 -7.79 10.07
N ALA A 37 -8.61 -6.74 10.66
CA ALA A 37 -9.99 -6.72 11.16
C ALA A 37 -11.01 -6.66 10.00
N PRO A 38 -12.17 -7.35 10.10
CA PRO A 38 -12.53 -8.31 11.13
C PRO A 38 -12.10 -9.75 10.78
N GLY A 39 -11.07 -10.28 11.45
CA GLY A 39 -10.74 -11.71 11.45
C GLY A 39 -10.06 -12.28 10.18
N ILE A 40 -9.50 -11.44 9.31
CA ILE A 40 -8.77 -11.88 8.12
C ILE A 40 -7.32 -12.19 8.51
N VAL A 41 -6.83 -13.38 8.17
CA VAL A 41 -5.43 -13.75 8.39
C VAL A 41 -4.58 -13.16 7.25
N LEU A 42 -3.53 -12.42 7.59
CA LEU A 42 -2.55 -11.90 6.62
C LEU A 42 -1.35 -12.83 6.47
N GLN A 43 -0.79 -13.28 7.60
CA GLN A 43 0.34 -14.21 7.65
C GLN A 43 0.28 -14.99 8.97
N THR A 44 0.72 -16.26 8.96
CA THR A 44 0.80 -17.13 10.14
C THR A 44 2.15 -17.82 10.22
N GLU A 45 2.70 -17.90 11.43
CA GLU A 45 3.87 -18.70 11.78
C GLU A 45 3.50 -19.78 12.80
N ASN A 46 3.93 -21.01 12.54
CA ASN A 46 3.72 -22.14 13.44
C ASN A 46 4.97 -22.38 14.28
N ILE A 47 4.81 -22.44 15.61
CA ILE A 47 5.92 -22.44 16.55
C ILE A 47 5.99 -23.78 17.27
N THR A 48 7.08 -24.51 17.04
CA THR A 48 7.39 -25.75 17.75
C THR A 48 8.41 -25.56 18.86
N ASP A 49 9.14 -24.44 18.84
CA ASP A 49 10.17 -24.15 19.83
C ASP A 49 9.55 -23.89 21.20
N PRO A 50 10.15 -24.42 22.28
CA PRO A 50 9.62 -24.25 23.63
C PRO A 50 9.79 -22.81 24.13
N LEU A 51 8.70 -22.22 24.61
CA LEU A 51 8.70 -20.92 25.30
C LEU A 51 8.48 -21.15 26.79
N ALA A 52 9.55 -21.00 27.58
CA ALA A 52 9.49 -21.18 29.04
C ALA A 52 8.53 -20.19 29.72
N PRO A 53 8.02 -20.49 30.93
CA PRO A 53 7.24 -19.53 31.72
C PRO A 53 7.95 -18.18 31.85
N ASP A 54 7.19 -17.10 31.74
CA ASP A 54 7.66 -15.70 31.73
C ASP A 54 8.60 -15.28 30.58
N ALA A 55 8.98 -16.21 29.69
CA ALA A 55 9.82 -15.87 28.53
C ALA A 55 9.02 -15.17 27.44
N THR A 56 9.74 -14.39 26.62
CA THR A 56 9.19 -13.70 25.45
C THR A 56 9.89 -14.13 24.17
N THR A 57 9.17 -14.05 23.06
CA THR A 57 9.71 -14.19 21.71
C THR A 57 9.11 -13.11 20.81
N ASN A 58 9.82 -12.73 19.76
CA ASN A 58 9.40 -11.69 18.81
C ASN A 58 9.26 -12.30 17.42
N PHE A 59 8.22 -11.88 16.71
CA PHE A 59 7.91 -12.27 15.35
C PHE A 59 7.84 -11.04 14.47
N THR A 60 8.28 -11.18 13.23
CA THR A 60 8.24 -10.14 12.21
C THR A 60 7.38 -10.63 11.06
N PHE A 61 6.32 -9.91 10.76
CA PHE A 61 5.37 -10.22 9.69
C PHE A 61 5.41 -9.15 8.62
N ASN A 62 5.27 -9.57 7.36
CA ASN A 62 5.26 -8.67 6.22
C ASN A 62 3.91 -8.75 5.51
N TRP A 63 3.32 -7.61 5.20
CA TRP A 63 2.06 -7.54 4.45
C TRP A 63 2.12 -6.39 3.45
N THR A 64 1.62 -6.66 2.25
CA THR A 64 1.48 -5.68 1.17
C THR A 64 -0.02 -5.47 0.92
N PRO A 65 -0.56 -4.27 1.16
CA PRO A 65 -1.96 -3.98 0.88
C PRO A 65 -2.20 -3.82 -0.62
N ASP A 66 -3.40 -4.22 -1.05
CA ASP A 66 -3.87 -4.18 -2.43
C ASP A 66 -5.14 -3.32 -2.61
N ILE A 67 -5.65 -2.74 -1.52
CA ILE A 67 -6.89 -1.96 -1.47
C ILE A 67 -6.62 -0.67 -0.69
N ASP A 68 -7.09 0.47 -1.22
CA ASP A 68 -7.13 1.77 -0.53
C ASP A 68 -8.18 1.72 0.59
N GLU A 69 -7.71 1.83 1.83
CA GLU A 69 -8.56 1.79 3.01
C GLU A 69 -7.83 2.26 4.28
N VAL A 70 -8.62 2.59 5.31
CA VAL A 70 -8.13 2.63 6.69
C VAL A 70 -8.50 1.31 7.37
N VAL A 71 -7.49 0.57 7.81
CA VAL A 71 -7.66 -0.77 8.36
C VAL A 71 -7.02 -0.90 9.74
N GLN A 72 -7.48 -1.86 10.52
CA GLN A 72 -6.86 -2.25 11.78
C GLN A 72 -6.20 -3.61 11.64
N VAL A 73 -4.92 -3.67 12.02
CA VAL A 73 -4.16 -4.92 12.12
C VAL A 73 -3.86 -5.25 13.59
N TYR A 74 -3.73 -6.53 13.90
CA TYR A 74 -3.43 -7.01 15.25
C TYR A 74 -2.67 -8.33 15.20
N GLY A 75 -1.81 -8.58 16.19
CA GLY A 75 -1.23 -9.91 16.39
C GLY A 75 -2.23 -10.82 17.08
N TYR A 76 -2.26 -12.09 16.69
CA TYR A 76 -3.09 -13.14 17.30
C TYR A 76 -2.26 -14.39 17.59
N VAL A 77 -2.44 -14.99 18.76
CA VAL A 77 -1.84 -16.27 19.16
C VAL A 77 -2.94 -17.32 19.23
N ASP A 78 -2.72 -18.47 18.59
CA ASP A 78 -3.59 -19.64 18.75
C ASP A 78 -2.81 -20.73 19.48
N LEU A 79 -3.19 -21.00 20.73
CA LEU A 79 -2.63 -22.06 21.55
C LEU A 79 -3.74 -23.08 21.87
N PRO A 80 -3.68 -24.31 21.36
CA PRO A 80 -4.67 -25.33 21.68
C PRO A 80 -4.75 -25.61 23.18
N GLY A 81 -5.95 -25.47 23.76
CA GLY A 81 -6.16 -25.67 25.19
C GLY A 81 -5.81 -24.47 26.06
N ASP A 82 -5.61 -23.28 25.46
CA ASP A 82 -5.50 -22.02 26.19
C ASP A 82 -6.70 -21.80 27.12
N GLU A 83 -6.41 -21.46 28.37
CA GLU A 83 -7.40 -21.24 29.42
C GLU A 83 -7.93 -19.80 29.40
N PHE A 84 -7.31 -18.87 28.66
CA PHE A 84 -7.66 -17.45 28.71
C PHE A 84 -7.58 -16.72 27.35
N GLU A 85 -8.54 -16.98 26.46
CA GLU A 85 -8.59 -16.44 25.10
C GLU A 85 -8.52 -14.90 24.97
N TYR A 86 -8.83 -14.15 26.03
CA TYR A 86 -8.79 -12.68 26.00
C TYR A 86 -7.37 -12.10 25.91
N ASN A 87 -6.32 -12.88 26.18
CA ASN A 87 -4.93 -12.44 26.01
C ASN A 87 -4.31 -12.87 24.66
N ASN A 88 -5.10 -13.53 23.79
CA ASN A 88 -4.59 -14.05 22.52
C ASN A 88 -4.40 -12.98 21.46
N TYR A 89 -4.85 -11.75 21.68
CA TYR A 89 -4.68 -10.66 20.70
C TYR A 89 -3.98 -9.45 21.31
N THR A 90 -3.19 -8.78 20.48
CA THR A 90 -2.66 -7.46 20.83
C THR A 90 -3.76 -6.40 20.71
N GLY A 91 -3.50 -5.18 21.20
CA GLY A 91 -4.31 -4.03 20.79
C GLY A 91 -4.30 -3.84 19.27
N PHE A 92 -5.38 -3.26 18.74
CA PHE A 92 -5.49 -2.91 17.32
C PHE A 92 -4.52 -1.77 16.98
N PHE A 93 -3.81 -1.95 15.87
CA PHE A 93 -2.93 -0.95 15.27
C PHE A 93 -3.57 -0.46 13.98
N GLN A 94 -3.79 0.85 13.86
CA GLN A 94 -4.38 1.43 12.66
C GLN A 94 -3.32 1.59 11.57
N VAL A 95 -3.67 1.21 10.35
CA VAL A 95 -2.87 1.39 9.14
C VAL A 95 -3.72 2.16 8.14
N ASN A 96 -3.19 3.26 7.62
CA ASN A 96 -3.78 4.00 6.52
C ASN A 96 -3.12 3.52 5.23
N VAL A 97 -3.90 2.93 4.34
CA VAL A 97 -3.44 2.55 3.01
C VAL A 97 -3.91 3.60 2.02
N TYR A 98 -2.96 4.23 1.34
CA TYR A 98 -3.21 5.22 0.31
C TYR A 98 -3.22 4.56 -1.07
N PRO A 99 -3.89 5.15 -2.07
CA PRO A 99 -3.70 4.75 -3.46
C PRO A 99 -2.21 4.77 -3.83
N PRO A 100 -1.79 3.99 -4.85
CA PRO A 100 -0.41 4.05 -5.33
C PRO A 100 -0.08 5.49 -5.72
N ASP A 101 1.20 5.86 -5.61
CA ASP A 101 1.71 7.21 -5.93
C ASP A 101 1.01 7.78 -7.18
N PRO A 102 0.61 9.07 -7.17
CA PRO A 102 -0.19 9.65 -8.23
C PRO A 102 0.53 9.45 -9.57
N ILE A 103 -0.20 8.89 -10.54
CA ILE A 103 0.31 8.69 -11.90
C ILE A 103 0.73 10.05 -12.46
N GLU A 104 2.00 10.18 -12.83
CA GLU A 104 2.55 11.40 -13.42
C GLU A 104 2.46 11.29 -14.95
N VAL A 105 1.60 12.11 -15.56
CA VAL A 105 1.34 12.09 -17.01
C VAL A 105 1.97 13.30 -17.69
N LEU A 106 2.74 13.10 -18.75
CA LEU A 106 3.13 14.18 -19.65
C LEU A 106 2.12 14.31 -20.79
N ILE A 107 1.53 15.49 -20.98
CA ILE A 107 0.85 15.86 -22.22
C ILE A 107 1.81 16.70 -23.05
N TRP A 108 2.13 16.21 -24.25
CA TRP A 108 2.94 16.94 -25.21
C TRP A 108 2.12 17.30 -26.44
N ASP A 109 1.92 18.60 -26.64
CA ASP A 109 1.39 19.14 -27.89
C ASP A 109 2.50 19.19 -28.94
N ASN A 110 2.40 18.29 -29.92
CA ASN A 110 3.30 18.23 -31.06
C ASN A 110 2.59 18.68 -32.36
N ASP A 111 1.54 19.50 -32.25
CA ASP A 111 0.76 19.99 -33.38
C ASP A 111 1.30 21.26 -34.05
N ASN A 112 2.49 21.71 -33.63
CA ASN A 112 3.14 22.96 -34.04
C ASN A 112 2.47 24.22 -33.45
N ASN A 113 1.86 24.10 -32.27
CA ASN A 113 1.20 25.19 -31.54
C ASN A 113 0.02 25.78 -32.33
N SER A 114 -0.62 24.94 -33.16
CA SER A 114 -1.70 25.29 -34.07
C SER A 114 -3.02 25.36 -33.31
N ASP A 115 -3.11 26.32 -32.39
CA ASP A 115 -4.35 26.67 -31.70
C ASP A 115 -5.37 27.22 -32.71
N ILE A 116 -6.24 26.36 -33.23
CA ILE A 116 -7.44 26.80 -33.95
C ILE A 116 -8.46 27.21 -32.89
N ASP A 117 -8.77 28.50 -32.82
CA ASP A 117 -9.80 29.06 -31.94
C ASP A 117 -9.62 28.79 -30.43
N ASN A 118 -8.37 28.66 -29.93
CA ASN A 118 -8.04 28.26 -28.54
C ASN A 118 -8.64 26.90 -28.14
N ILE A 119 -8.79 25.98 -29.09
CA ILE A 119 -9.22 24.59 -28.82
C ILE A 119 -8.15 23.64 -29.36
N GLY A 120 -6.99 23.62 -28.69
CA GLY A 120 -6.01 22.56 -28.86
C GLY A 120 -6.57 21.19 -28.43
N THR A 121 -6.16 20.13 -29.12
CA THR A 121 -6.63 18.75 -28.83
C THR A 121 -6.21 18.24 -27.44
N GLU A 122 -5.11 18.77 -26.93
CA GLU A 122 -4.59 18.58 -25.57
C GLU A 122 -5.57 19.03 -24.50
N ILE A 123 -6.38 20.07 -24.74
CA ILE A 123 -7.36 20.60 -23.77
C ILE A 123 -8.38 19.52 -23.36
N PHE A 124 -8.76 18.60 -24.25
CA PHE A 124 -9.66 17.49 -23.88
C PHE A 124 -8.98 16.49 -22.95
N LEU A 125 -7.69 16.25 -23.14
CA LEU A 125 -6.88 15.39 -22.27
C LEU A 125 -6.69 16.07 -20.91
N GLU A 126 -6.29 17.33 -20.89
CA GLU A 126 -6.14 18.13 -19.67
C GLU A 126 -7.42 18.18 -18.84
N ASN A 127 -8.57 18.40 -19.48
CA ASN A 127 -9.87 18.38 -18.80
C ASN A 127 -10.21 16.99 -18.25
N ALA A 128 -9.94 15.92 -19.00
CA ALA A 128 -10.21 14.56 -18.54
C ALA A 128 -9.30 14.18 -17.35
N LEU A 129 -8.00 14.51 -17.41
CA LEU A 129 -7.07 14.26 -16.32
C LEU A 129 -7.43 15.09 -15.08
N SER A 130 -7.72 16.38 -15.27
CA SER A 130 -8.18 17.28 -14.19
C SER A 130 -9.47 16.79 -13.53
N ALA A 131 -10.46 16.33 -14.32
CA ALA A 131 -11.72 15.81 -13.79
C ALA A 131 -11.56 14.51 -12.98
N ASN A 132 -10.43 13.83 -13.12
CA ASN A 132 -10.11 12.59 -12.39
C ASN A 132 -8.96 12.77 -11.38
N ASN A 133 -8.57 14.02 -11.09
CA ASN A 133 -7.47 14.35 -10.17
C ASN A 133 -6.12 13.67 -10.51
N ILE A 134 -5.84 13.47 -11.80
CA ILE A 134 -4.55 12.93 -12.25
C ILE A 134 -3.57 14.10 -12.41
N LEU A 135 -2.36 13.95 -11.86
CA LEU A 135 -1.30 14.93 -12.03
C LEU A 135 -0.76 14.85 -13.46
N TYR A 136 -0.56 16.02 -14.07
CA TYR A 136 0.02 16.08 -15.40
C TYR A 136 0.84 17.35 -15.60
N ASP A 137 1.85 17.21 -16.45
CA ASP A 137 2.63 18.32 -16.97
C ASP A 137 2.32 18.57 -18.45
N THR A 138 2.49 19.81 -18.88
CA THR A 138 2.44 20.21 -20.29
C THR A 138 3.74 20.88 -20.70
N TYR A 139 4.29 20.51 -21.86
CA TYR A 139 5.47 21.17 -22.41
C TYR A 139 5.29 21.56 -23.88
N THR A 140 5.87 22.70 -24.27
CA THR A 140 5.96 23.11 -25.68
C THR A 140 6.92 22.22 -26.49
N TYR A 141 7.92 21.63 -25.85
CA TYR A 141 8.89 20.73 -26.47
C TYR A 141 9.06 19.47 -25.62
N LEU A 142 9.12 18.30 -26.25
CA LEU A 142 9.32 17.04 -25.55
C LEU A 142 10.64 17.07 -24.75
N PRO A 143 10.61 16.85 -23.42
CA PRO A 143 11.81 16.76 -22.61
C PRO A 143 12.73 15.61 -23.06
N ALA A 144 14.03 15.79 -22.89
CA ALA A 144 15.02 14.75 -23.21
C ALA A 144 15.02 13.59 -22.20
N ASP A 145 14.57 13.85 -20.97
CA ASP A 145 14.38 12.86 -19.92
C ASP A 145 12.89 12.72 -19.63
N LEU A 146 12.38 11.50 -19.78
CA LEU A 146 10.98 11.14 -19.56
C LEU A 146 10.82 10.16 -18.41
N SER A 147 11.89 9.88 -17.65
CA SER A 147 11.90 8.87 -16.59
C SER A 147 11.01 9.22 -15.39
N ALA A 148 10.61 10.49 -15.27
CA ALA A 148 9.69 10.98 -14.25
C ALA A 148 8.20 10.75 -14.57
N TYR A 149 7.86 10.30 -15.78
CA TYR A 149 6.48 10.12 -16.22
C TYR A 149 6.12 8.66 -16.42
N ASP A 150 4.95 8.26 -15.92
CA ASP A 150 4.39 6.92 -16.12
C ASP A 150 3.75 6.76 -17.49
N ALA A 151 3.27 7.86 -18.07
CA ALA A 151 2.68 7.90 -19.40
C ALA A 151 2.99 9.22 -20.12
N VAL A 152 3.17 9.14 -21.44
CA VAL A 152 3.29 10.31 -22.32
C VAL A 152 2.16 10.27 -23.35
N LEU A 153 1.30 11.28 -23.31
CA LEU A 153 0.22 11.49 -24.27
C LEU A 153 0.66 12.55 -25.27
N VAL A 154 0.66 12.18 -26.56
CA VAL A 154 1.05 13.10 -27.62
C VAL A 154 -0.18 13.53 -28.41
N ALA A 155 -0.47 14.83 -28.36
CA ALA A 155 -1.46 15.44 -29.24
C ALA A 155 -0.80 15.73 -30.60
N LEU A 156 -1.43 15.25 -31.67
CA LEU A 156 -0.97 15.44 -33.05
C LEU A 156 -2.05 16.15 -33.85
N GLY A 157 -1.69 17.25 -34.48
CA GLY A 157 -2.54 17.93 -35.47
C GLY A 157 -2.15 17.57 -36.91
N ILE A 158 -3.10 17.76 -37.82
CA ILE A 158 -2.85 17.78 -39.26
C ILE A 158 -2.90 19.24 -39.73
N TYR A 159 -1.85 19.71 -40.39
CA TYR A 159 -1.81 21.05 -40.99
C TYR A 159 -1.79 20.94 -42.52
N CYS A 160 -2.42 21.90 -43.20
CA CYS A 160 -2.33 21.99 -44.66
C CYS A 160 -1.03 22.69 -45.06
N LEU A 161 -0.26 22.07 -45.95
CA LEU A 161 0.85 22.73 -46.65
C LEU A 161 0.30 23.58 -47.80
N GLY A 162 0.57 24.88 -47.77
CA GLY A 162 0.25 25.85 -48.84
C GLY A 162 1.43 26.76 -49.11
#